data_AF-A0ABD5UDW7-F1
#
_entry.id   AF-A0ABD5UDW7-F1
#
_cell.length_a   1.000
_cell.length_b   1.000
_cell.length_c   1.000
_cell.angle_alpha   90.00
_cell.angle_beta   90.00
_cell.angle_gamma   90.00
#
_symmetry.space_group_name_H-M   'P 1'
#
loop_
_entity.id
_entity.type
_entity.pdbx_description
1 polymer ?
#
loop_
_entity_poly.entity_id
_entity_poly.type
_entity_poly.pdbx_seq_one_letter_code
_entity_poly.pdbx_strand_id
1 'polypeptide(L)'
;MTDRPTLVYDDDCGFCTWCARVAVRHCDVDALGFSDLDEPLLARLPSDYERGAHLLADGETYSFGASIERTLARAHPALSALFAGLRRVPGYAALRERLYRWGADRRAWWGRIVRSKSVYGPA
;
A
#
# COMPACT_ATOMS: atom_id res chain seq x y z
N MET A 1 -18.07 13.87 -5.93
CA MET A 1 -16.99 13.09 -6.56
C MET A 1 -16.73 11.90 -5.68
N THR A 2 -17.16 10.71 -6.09
CA THR A 2 -16.74 9.45 -5.45
C THR A 2 -15.30 9.21 -5.88
N ASP A 3 -14.37 9.76 -5.09
CA ASP A 3 -12.95 9.55 -5.29
C ASP A 3 -12.65 8.07 -5.04
N ARG A 4 -12.13 7.37 -6.06
CA ARG A 4 -11.81 5.95 -5.93
C ARG A 4 -10.66 5.80 -4.93
N PRO A 5 -10.71 4.80 -4.03
CA PRO A 5 -9.62 4.58 -3.10
C PRO A 5 -8.32 4.38 -3.88
N THR A 6 -7.30 5.17 -3.55
CA THR A 6 -6.03 5.19 -4.29
C THR A 6 -4.89 4.82 -3.34
N LEU A 7 -4.18 3.73 -3.68
CA LEU A 7 -2.98 3.29 -2.98
C LEU A 7 -1.75 3.90 -3.66
N VAL A 8 -1.09 4.82 -2.97
CA VAL A 8 0.19 5.40 -3.36
C VAL A 8 1.32 4.59 -2.72
N TYR A 9 2.37 4.27 -3.48
CA TYR A 9 3.47 3.45 -2.98
C TYR A 9 4.81 3.75 -3.67
N ASP A 10 5.91 3.41 -3.00
CA ASP A 10 7.26 3.38 -3.57
C ASP A 10 7.34 2.25 -4.61
N ASP A 11 7.49 2.61 -5.89
CA ASP A 11 7.59 1.68 -7.02
C ASP A 11 8.91 0.88 -7.05
N ASP A 12 9.93 1.33 -6.30
CA ASP A 12 11.17 0.60 -6.03
C ASP A 12 11.08 -0.32 -4.78
N CYS A 13 9.96 -0.29 -4.05
CA CYS A 13 9.70 -1.17 -2.92
C CYS A 13 8.98 -2.45 -3.38
N GLY A 14 9.72 -3.54 -3.58
CA GLY A 14 9.15 -4.80 -4.10
C GLY A 14 8.00 -5.40 -3.27
N PHE A 15 7.98 -5.20 -1.94
CA PHE A 15 6.84 -5.55 -1.09
C PHE A 15 5.61 -4.68 -1.40
N CYS A 16 5.82 -3.38 -1.51
CA CYS A 16 4.78 -2.39 -1.78
C CYS A 16 4.16 -2.62 -3.17
N THR A 17 4.99 -2.88 -4.19
CA THR A 17 4.56 -3.23 -5.55
C THR A 17 3.75 -4.54 -5.58
N TRP A 18 4.15 -5.56 -4.80
CA TRP A 18 3.37 -6.79 -4.69
C TRP A 18 2.00 -6.54 -4.05
N CYS A 19 1.96 -5.78 -2.95
CA CYS A 19 0.69 -5.40 -2.30
C CYS A 19 -0.21 -4.61 -3.25
N ALA A 20 0.33 -3.63 -3.98
CA ALA A 20 -0.39 -2.86 -4.98
C ALA A 20 -0.97 -3.74 -6.10
N ARG A 21 -0.19 -4.71 -6.60
CA ARG A 21 -0.67 -5.65 -7.62
C ARG A 21 -1.81 -6.54 -7.10
N VAL A 22 -1.70 -7.02 -5.86
CA VAL A 22 -2.79 -7.78 -5.21
C VAL A 22 -4.02 -6.89 -5.04
N ALA A 23 -3.82 -5.65 -4.64
CA ALA A 23 -4.87 -4.66 -4.43
C ALA A 23 -5.66 -4.39 -5.73
N VAL A 24 -4.99 -4.02 -6.82
CA VAL A 24 -5.65 -3.76 -8.12
C VAL A 24 -6.33 -5.01 -8.68
N ARG A 25 -5.78 -6.20 -8.39
CA ARG A 25 -6.35 -7.47 -8.88
C ARG A 25 -7.62 -7.89 -8.13
N HIS A 26 -7.71 -7.57 -6.85
CA HIS A 26 -8.73 -8.12 -5.96
C HIS A 26 -9.64 -7.07 -5.32
N CYS A 27 -9.33 -5.79 -5.45
CA CYS A 27 -10.10 -4.67 -4.90
C CYS A 27 -10.47 -3.67 -6.02
N ASP A 28 -11.55 -2.92 -5.82
CA ASP A 28 -11.85 -1.70 -6.61
C ASP A 28 -11.03 -0.53 -6.04
N VAL A 29 -9.71 -0.59 -6.19
CA VAL A 29 -8.77 0.46 -5.78
C VAL A 29 -7.78 0.75 -6.91
N ASP A 30 -7.46 2.02 -7.09
CA ASP A 30 -6.39 2.44 -7.97
C ASP A 30 -5.05 2.32 -7.23
N ALA A 31 -3.95 2.10 -7.97
CA ALA A 31 -2.62 2.07 -7.40
C ALA A 31 -1.65 2.90 -8.24
N LEU A 32 -0.94 3.83 -7.58
CA LEU A 32 -0.01 4.76 -8.20
C LEU A 32 1.37 4.66 -7.54
N GLY A 33 2.41 4.52 -8.36
CA GLY A 33 3.79 4.64 -7.90
C GLY A 33 4.13 6.09 -7.59
N PHE A 34 5.16 6.35 -6.79
CA PHE A 34 5.64 7.71 -6.53
C PHE A 34 6.08 8.42 -7.82
N SER A 35 6.59 7.65 -8.78
CA SER A 35 6.95 8.14 -10.11
C SER A 35 5.77 8.71 -10.92
N ASP A 36 4.53 8.33 -10.60
CA ASP A 36 3.32 8.72 -11.31
C ASP A 36 2.41 9.68 -10.51
N LEU A 37 2.93 10.29 -9.43
CA LEU A 37 2.19 11.23 -8.59
C LEU A 37 1.95 12.58 -9.28
N ASP A 38 0.72 13.07 -9.23
CA ASP A 38 0.35 14.44 -9.62
C ASP A 38 0.35 15.39 -8.41
N GLU A 39 0.46 16.70 -8.65
CA GLU A 39 0.45 17.70 -7.55
C GLU A 39 -0.80 17.64 -6.65
N PRO A 40 -2.02 17.43 -7.17
CA PRO A 40 -3.22 17.29 -6.33
C PRO A 40 -3.16 16.11 -5.35
N LEU A 41 -2.65 14.95 -5.77
CA LEU A 41 -2.53 13.79 -4.89
C LEU A 41 -1.38 13.99 -3.89
N LEU A 42 -0.27 14.57 -4.34
CA LEU A 42 0.88 14.89 -3.48
C LEU A 42 0.49 15.83 -2.33
N ALA A 43 -0.38 16.81 -2.58
CA ALA A 43 -0.88 17.74 -1.55
C ALA A 43 -1.73 17.08 -0.45
N ARG A 44 -2.25 15.86 -0.70
CA ARG A 44 -3.05 15.08 0.26
C ARG A 44 -2.22 14.09 1.07
N LEU A 45 -0.96 13.91 0.68
CA LEU A 45 -0.02 13.02 1.35
C LEU A 45 0.67 13.74 2.52
N PRO A 46 1.10 13.01 3.55
CA PRO A 46 1.90 13.57 4.62
C PRO A 46 3.26 14.05 4.10
N SER A 47 3.92 14.97 4.81
CA SER A 47 5.23 15.48 4.41
C SER A 47 6.33 14.42 4.35
N ASP A 48 6.14 13.29 5.04
CA ASP A 48 7.06 12.15 5.05
C ASP A 48 6.54 10.95 4.24
N TYR A 49 5.76 11.21 3.19
CA TYR A 49 5.11 10.17 2.36
C TYR A 49 6.08 9.17 1.74
N GLU A 50 7.31 9.56 1.45
CA GLU A 50 8.33 8.69 0.86
C GLU A 50 8.70 7.51 1.77
N ARG A 51 8.34 7.56 3.06
CA ARG A 51 8.70 6.54 4.05
C ARG A 51 7.82 5.28 3.96
N GLY A 52 6.72 5.29 3.22
CA GLY A 52 5.86 4.11 3.12
C GLY A 52 4.71 4.22 2.13
N ALA A 53 3.87 3.19 2.11
CA ALA A 53 2.67 3.17 1.28
C ALA A 53 1.52 3.91 1.97
N HIS A 54 0.74 4.66 1.19
CA HIS A 54 -0.37 5.48 1.66
C HIS A 54 -1.65 5.14 0.91
N LEU A 55 -2.74 4.89 1.62
CA LEU A 55 -4.06 4.69 1.04
C LEU A 55 -4.90 5.94 1.30
N LEU A 56 -5.31 6.62 0.23
CA LEU A 56 -6.29 7.69 0.27
C LEU A 56 -7.67 7.07 0.04
N ALA A 57 -8.53 7.10 1.05
CA ALA A 57 -9.87 6.52 0.96
C ALA A 57 -10.81 7.22 1.94
N ASP A 58 -12.06 7.43 1.53
CA ASP A 58 -13.12 8.01 2.39
C ASP A 58 -12.75 9.39 2.98
N GLY A 59 -11.94 10.17 2.26
CA GLY A 59 -11.43 11.48 2.73
C GLY A 59 -10.27 11.39 3.73
N GLU A 60 -9.82 10.19 4.07
CA GLU A 60 -8.76 9.92 5.04
C GLU A 60 -7.50 9.36 4.36
N THR A 61 -6.33 9.62 4.94
CA THR A 61 -5.05 9.05 4.50
C THR A 61 -4.54 8.05 5.54
N TYR A 62 -4.44 6.79 5.16
CA TYR A 62 -3.88 5.71 5.98
C TYR A 62 -2.45 5.43 5.51
N SER A 63 -1.50 5.28 6.43
CA SER A 63 -0.07 5.12 6.09
C SER A 63 0.49 3.77 6.56
N PHE A 64 1.59 3.33 5.95
CA PHE A 64 2.38 2.15 6.34
C PHE A 64 1.56 0.85 6.44
N GLY A 65 1.69 0.08 7.52
CA GLY A 65 0.94 -1.17 7.69
C GLY A 65 -0.57 -0.95 7.70
N ALA A 66 -1.04 0.23 8.14
CA ALA A 66 -2.46 0.57 8.12
C ALA A 66 -3.01 0.67 6.70
N SER A 67 -2.24 1.22 5.75
CA SER A 67 -2.66 1.36 4.35
C SER A 67 -2.86 -0.02 3.72
N ILE A 68 -1.90 -0.92 3.92
CA ILE A 68 -1.95 -2.30 3.40
C ILE A 68 -3.11 -3.08 4.01
N GLU A 69 -3.30 -3.03 5.33
CA GLU A 69 -4.42 -3.70 6.01
C GLU A 69 -5.77 -3.22 5.45
N ARG A 70 -5.94 -1.90 5.34
CA ARG A 70 -7.18 -1.27 4.85
C ARG A 70 -7.43 -1.57 3.38
N THR A 71 -6.38 -1.75 2.60
CA THR A 71 -6.48 -2.16 1.20
C THR A 71 -6.91 -3.62 1.10
N LEU A 72 -6.27 -4.52 1.86
CA LEU A 72 -6.61 -5.95 1.89
C LEU A 72 -8.00 -6.22 2.47
N ALA A 73 -8.43 -5.44 3.47
CA ALA A 73 -9.79 -5.53 4.03
C ALA A 73 -10.85 -5.20 2.97
N ARG A 74 -10.55 -4.30 2.02
CA ARG A 74 -11.43 -3.97 0.90
C ARG A 74 -11.44 -5.05 -0.19
N ALA A 75 -10.38 -5.86 -0.28
CA ALA A 75 -10.28 -6.96 -1.24
C ALA A 75 -11.28 -8.09 -0.97
N HIS A 76 -11.53 -8.37 0.32
CA HIS A 76 -12.25 -9.58 0.69
C HIS A 76 -12.98 -9.43 2.04
N PRO A 77 -14.31 -9.71 2.10
CA PRO A 77 -15.08 -9.61 3.34
C PRO A 77 -14.50 -10.44 4.50
N ALA A 78 -13.97 -11.63 4.22
CA ALA A 78 -13.33 -12.45 5.24
C ALA A 78 -12.05 -11.82 5.82
N LEU A 79 -11.27 -11.09 5.01
CA LEU A 79 -10.10 -10.35 5.51
C LEU A 79 -10.53 -9.14 6.33
N SER A 80 -11.61 -8.46 5.94
CA SER A 80 -12.21 -7.39 6.74
C SER A 80 -12.60 -7.87 8.14
N ALA A 81 -13.29 -9.01 8.23
CA ALA A 81 -13.67 -9.63 9.50
C ALA A 81 -12.45 -10.06 10.32
N LEU A 82 -11.44 -10.66 9.68
CA LEU A 82 -10.18 -11.04 10.32
C LEU A 82 -9.47 -9.82 10.94
N PHE A 83 -9.28 -8.76 10.16
CA PHE A 83 -8.62 -7.54 10.64
C PHE A 83 -9.44 -6.82 11.71
N ALA A 84 -10.77 -6.86 11.63
CA ALA A 84 -11.63 -6.36 12.70
C ALA A 84 -11.40 -7.11 14.03
N GLY A 85 -11.19 -8.42 13.98
CA GLY A 85 -10.79 -9.23 15.13
C GLY A 85 -9.39 -8.88 15.64
N LEU A 86 -8.41 -8.84 14.74
CA LEU A 86 -7.01 -8.54 15.08
C LEU A 86 -6.85 -7.14 15.72
N ARG A 87 -7.60 -6.13 15.25
CA ARG A 87 -7.59 -4.79 15.86
C ARG A 87 -8.03 -4.75 17.32
N ARG A 88 -8.75 -5.78 17.82
CA ARG A 88 -9.11 -5.90 19.24
C ARG A 88 -8.00 -6.49 20.09
N VAL A 89 -6.97 -7.09 19.48
CA VAL A 89 -5.84 -7.69 20.19
C VAL A 89 -4.87 -6.60 20.63
N PRO A 90 -4.56 -6.49 21.93
CA PRO A 90 -3.56 -5.54 22.42
C PRO A 90 -2.20 -5.75 21.73
N GLY A 91 -1.61 -4.66 21.23
CA GLY A 91 -0.29 -4.71 20.56
C GLY A 91 -0.32 -5.08 19.08
N TYR A 92 -1.47 -5.45 18.50
CA TYR A 92 -1.56 -5.78 17.07
C TYR A 92 -1.16 -4.61 16.17
N ALA A 93 -1.55 -3.37 16.50
CA ALA A 93 -1.13 -2.20 15.71
C ALA A 93 0.39 -2.04 15.66
N ALA A 94 1.08 -2.20 16.79
CA ALA A 94 2.55 -2.13 16.84
C ALA A 94 3.20 -3.31 16.09
N LEU A 95 2.63 -4.50 16.20
CA LEU A 95 3.08 -5.67 15.46
C LEU A 95 2.93 -5.48 13.94
N ARG A 96 1.77 -4.98 13.49
CA ARG A 96 1.49 -4.66 12.09
C ARG A 96 2.52 -3.71 11.52
N GLU A 97 2.81 -2.61 12.22
CA GLU A 97 3.82 -1.65 11.76
C GLU A 97 5.22 -2.24 11.73
N ARG A 98 5.58 -3.09 12.70
CA ARG A 98 6.87 -3.82 12.69
C ARG A 98 6.96 -4.79 11.51
N LEU A 99 5.88 -5.52 11.20
CA LEU A 99 5.84 -6.44 10.06
C LEU A 99 5.95 -5.69 8.74
N TYR A 100 5.26 -4.55 8.61
CA TYR A 100 5.37 -3.68 7.45
C TYR A 100 6.82 -3.21 7.25
N ARG A 101 7.44 -2.62 8.29
CA ARG A 101 8.83 -2.15 8.21
C ARG A 101 9.80 -3.28 7.88
N TRP A 102 9.64 -4.43 8.53
CA TRP A 102 10.45 -5.60 8.23
C TRP A 102 10.33 -6.06 6.77
N GLY A 103 9.14 -5.97 6.18
CA GLY A 103 8.89 -6.28 4.77
C GLY A 103 9.53 -5.26 3.83
N ALA A 104 9.43 -3.97 4.16
CA ALA A 104 10.04 -2.86 3.43
C ALA A 104 11.58 -2.89 3.49
N ASP A 105 12.16 -3.19 4.67
CA ASP A 105 13.61 -3.28 4.90
C ASP A 105 14.24 -4.51 4.21
N ARG A 106 13.43 -5.52 3.86
CA ARG A 106 13.88 -6.73 3.15
C ARG A 106 14.03 -6.53 1.63
N ARG A 107 14.31 -5.30 1.17
CA ARG A 107 14.49 -4.90 -0.24
C ARG A 107 15.34 -5.88 -1.07
N ALA A 108 16.42 -6.43 -0.47
CA ALA A 108 17.30 -7.41 -1.11
C ALA A 108 16.67 -8.80 -1.36
N TRP A 109 15.69 -9.23 -0.56
CA TRP A 109 14.95 -10.48 -0.79
C TRP A 109 13.93 -10.34 -1.92
N TRP A 110 13.32 -9.17 -2.07
CA TRP A 110 12.36 -8.90 -3.14
C TRP A 110 13.01 -8.67 -4.50
N GLY A 111 14.26 -8.22 -4.57
CA GLY A 111 15.01 -8.16 -5.84
C GLY A 111 15.12 -9.53 -6.56
N ARG A 112 14.97 -10.64 -5.83
CA ARG A 112 14.88 -12.01 -6.39
C ARG A 112 13.49 -12.41 -6.87
N ILE A 113 12.42 -11.84 -6.30
CA ILE A 113 11.01 -12.17 -6.59
C ILE A 113 10.43 -11.21 -7.65
N VAL A 114 10.86 -9.94 -7.65
CA VAL A 114 10.36 -8.85 -8.52
C VAL A 114 11.22 -8.68 -9.77
N ARG A 115 12.06 -9.66 -10.13
CA ARG A 115 12.62 -9.76 -11.49
C ARG A 115 11.53 -10.21 -12.46
N SER A 116 10.49 -9.40 -12.61
CA SER A 116 9.51 -9.49 -13.69
C SER A 116 9.30 -8.09 -14.28
N LYS A 117 10.08 -7.79 -15.31
CA LYS A 117 9.76 -6.91 -16.44
C LYS A 117 9.48 -5.42 -16.11
N SER A 118 10.55 -4.61 -16.18
CA SER A 118 10.49 -3.30 -16.84
C SER A 118 10.11 -3.54 -18.29
N VAL A 119 8.90 -3.12 -18.68
CA VAL A 119 8.40 -3.10 -20.06
C VAL A 119 7.52 -1.86 -20.23
N TYR A 120 8.14 -0.69 -20.42
CA TYR A 120 8.02 0.23 -21.59
C TYR A 120 8.53 1.65 -21.28
N GLY A 121 9.31 2.21 -22.21
CA GLY A 121 9.74 3.62 -22.29
C GLY A 121 8.80 4.49 -23.13
N PRO A 122 9.28 5.62 -23.68
CA PRO A 122 9.70 5.56 -25.10
C PRO A 122 10.96 6.38 -25.45
N ALA A 123 11.57 6.01 -26.58
CA ALA A 123 12.23 6.92 -27.51
C ALA A 123 11.40 6.94 -28.80
#